data_AF-A0A5C6B4K8-F1
#
_entry.id   AF-A0A5C6B4K8-F1
#
_cell.length_a   1.000
_cell.length_b   1.000
_cell.length_c   1.000
_cell.angle_alpha   90.00
_cell.angle_beta   90.00
_cell.angle_gamma   90.00
#
_symmetry.space_group_name_H-M   'P 1'
#
loop_
_entity.id
_entity.type
_entity.pdbx_description
1 polymer ?
#
loop_
_entity_poly.entity_id
_entity_poly.type
_entity_poly.pdbx_seq_one_letter_code
_entity_poly.pdbx_strand_id
1 'polypeptide(L)'
;MQIYRLRPISDDPRFEGFGWDLPGITNENGRTYDFTHFYPTTSRFAVPRLAKRWDKPTFTFQENVNPFNDFPCCDFHVPVFSRRAVEAVRDLLEPHGELLPVDSKFGLYYAFQTTTLAPGILDTKKTSGIRLDDNPNYFYDISQYHFYKSKLKSQKAAIFRIPEHPSRVLTGDKFRSRVESNKLLGFFFDPIWSDDGCVDRAKTKTNQKQFEKSQSKTLVLHCQLAGESPTNSERKKIAMLRDTIADSIILSTPDEPFVGGLAGEETESGWIRILMPCPQPDKLLKVVLPLFQAFTWKGEKKLSKRNVPYWDDSADDVWIMQ
;
A
#
# COMPACT_ATOMS: atom_id res chain seq x y z
N MET A 1 26.75 -7.04 -7.81
CA MET A 1 25.59 -7.31 -6.93
C MET A 1 24.96 -5.99 -6.54
N GLN A 2 23.65 -5.91 -6.71
CA GLN A 2 22.85 -4.77 -6.35
C GLN A 2 21.84 -5.18 -5.26
N ILE A 3 21.63 -4.27 -4.31
CA ILE A 3 20.62 -4.40 -3.27
C ILE A 3 19.54 -3.38 -3.54
N TYR A 4 18.30 -3.84 -3.42
CA TYR A 4 17.10 -3.04 -3.57
C TYR A 4 16.33 -3.05 -2.27
N ARG A 5 15.71 -1.91 -1.96
CA ARG A 5 14.60 -1.88 -1.04
C ARG A 5 13.34 -2.28 -1.82
N LEU A 6 12.66 -3.30 -1.34
CA LEU A 6 11.42 -3.79 -1.93
C LEU A 6 10.27 -2.89 -1.49
N ARG A 7 9.55 -2.30 -2.46
CA ARG A 7 8.40 -1.41 -2.22
C ARG A 7 7.26 -1.72 -3.17
N PRO A 8 6.02 -1.40 -2.80
CA PRO A 8 4.94 -1.29 -3.78
C PRO A 8 5.18 -0.05 -4.65
N ILE A 9 4.62 -0.05 -5.85
CA ILE A 9 4.43 1.18 -6.65
C ILE A 9 3.44 2.06 -5.88
N SER A 10 3.84 3.30 -5.56
CA SER A 10 3.04 4.22 -4.72
C SER A 10 2.68 5.53 -5.41
N ASP A 11 3.09 5.69 -6.67
CA ASP A 11 2.93 6.88 -7.51
C ASP A 11 2.06 6.60 -8.74
N ASP A 12 1.31 5.50 -8.70
CA ASP A 12 0.34 5.15 -9.71
C ASP A 12 -0.88 4.53 -9.01
N PRO A 13 -2.06 5.17 -9.05
CA PRO A 13 -3.25 4.71 -8.34
C PRO A 13 -3.81 3.39 -8.90
N ARG A 14 -3.23 2.85 -9.98
CA ARG A 14 -3.53 1.50 -10.45
C ARG A 14 -2.89 0.41 -9.57
N PHE A 15 -1.91 0.77 -8.74
CA PHE A 15 -1.15 -0.15 -7.89
C PHE A 15 -1.39 0.09 -6.39
N GLU A 16 -2.63 0.43 -6.02
CA GLU A 16 -3.01 0.61 -4.62
C GLU A 16 -2.81 -0.67 -3.78
N GLY A 17 -2.63 -0.45 -2.48
CA GLY A 17 -2.40 -1.48 -1.48
C GLY A 17 -3.64 -1.84 -0.67
N PHE A 18 -3.53 -2.92 0.10
CA PHE A 18 -4.55 -3.27 1.07
C PHE A 18 -4.39 -2.49 2.38
N GLY A 19 -5.44 -2.47 3.19
CA GLY A 19 -5.40 -1.97 4.57
C GLY A 19 -6.07 -2.93 5.54
N TRP A 20 -5.59 -2.91 6.79
CA TRP A 20 -6.11 -3.75 7.86
C TRP A 20 -6.59 -2.85 8.99
N ASP A 21 -7.75 -3.17 9.51
CA ASP A 21 -8.25 -2.64 10.78
C ASP A 21 -8.46 -3.83 11.72
N LEU A 22 -7.34 -4.51 12.02
CA LEU A 22 -7.33 -5.70 12.86
C LEU A 22 -6.32 -5.55 14.01
N PRO A 23 -6.68 -5.99 15.22
CA PRO A 23 -5.74 -6.07 16.33
C PRO A 23 -4.50 -6.90 15.96
N GLY A 24 -3.39 -6.58 16.63
CA GLY A 24 -2.17 -7.36 16.52
C GLY A 24 -2.35 -8.76 17.11
N ILE A 25 -1.66 -9.71 16.51
CA ILE A 25 -1.57 -11.12 16.91
C ILE A 25 -0.59 -11.28 18.07
N THR A 26 0.41 -10.41 18.15
CA THR A 26 1.45 -10.44 19.19
C THR A 26 1.34 -9.30 20.21
N ASN A 27 0.60 -8.23 19.91
CA ASN A 27 0.33 -7.10 20.80
C ASN A 27 -0.94 -6.33 20.42
N GLU A 28 -1.26 -5.33 21.25
CA GLU A 28 -2.37 -4.41 21.05
C GLU A 28 -2.11 -3.30 20.01
N ASN A 29 -0.89 -3.15 19.48
CA ASN A 29 -0.52 -2.05 18.58
C ASN A 29 -0.99 -2.27 17.12
N GLY A 30 -1.85 -3.25 16.87
CA GLY A 30 -2.39 -3.55 15.55
C GLY A 30 -1.50 -4.48 14.72
N ARG A 31 -2.07 -5.03 13.65
CA ARG A 31 -1.44 -6.15 12.94
C ARG A 31 -0.20 -5.80 12.13
N THR A 32 -0.11 -4.59 11.60
CA THR A 32 1.10 -4.11 10.92
C THR A 32 2.33 -4.09 11.84
N TYR A 33 2.14 -3.95 13.15
CA TYR A 33 3.23 -4.06 14.13
C TYR A 33 3.76 -5.49 14.26
N ASP A 34 2.94 -6.53 14.07
CA ASP A 34 3.45 -7.91 14.08
C ASP A 34 4.44 -8.18 12.95
N PHE A 35 4.29 -7.45 11.84
CA PHE A 35 5.15 -7.56 10.67
C PHE A 35 6.37 -6.65 10.74
N THR A 36 6.32 -5.53 11.45
CA THR A 36 7.35 -4.48 11.36
C THR A 36 8.12 -4.27 12.66
N HIS A 37 7.52 -4.63 13.80
CA HIS A 37 8.07 -4.38 15.11
C HIS A 37 8.83 -5.60 15.64
N PHE A 38 10.12 -5.40 15.82
CA PHE A 38 10.98 -6.32 16.55
C PHE A 38 11.10 -5.71 17.93
N TYR A 39 10.53 -6.35 18.94
CA TYR A 39 10.60 -5.87 20.32
C TYR A 39 12.06 -5.61 20.70
N PRO A 40 12.48 -4.34 20.91
CA PRO A 40 13.84 -4.02 21.31
C PRO A 40 14.06 -4.25 22.82
N THR A 41 13.06 -4.79 23.53
CA THR A 41 13.05 -4.89 24.99
C THR A 41 13.93 -6.03 25.54
N THR A 42 14.43 -6.93 24.69
CA THR A 42 15.39 -7.95 25.12
C THR A 42 16.58 -8.01 24.16
N SER A 43 17.75 -8.34 24.69
CA SER A 43 19.03 -8.47 23.95
C SER A 43 19.04 -9.55 22.85
N ARG A 44 17.90 -10.18 22.55
CA ARG A 44 17.73 -11.16 21.47
C ARG A 44 16.64 -10.69 20.51
N PHE A 45 17.07 -10.33 19.30
CA PHE A 45 16.19 -10.16 18.15
C PHE A 45 15.47 -11.49 17.85
N ALA A 46 14.18 -11.55 18.14
CA ALA A 46 13.34 -12.67 17.72
C ALA A 46 12.30 -12.15 16.72
N VAL A 47 12.38 -12.63 15.48
CA VAL A 47 11.31 -12.39 14.51
C VAL A 47 10.13 -13.27 14.91
N PRO A 48 8.94 -12.70 15.20
CA PRO A 48 7.80 -13.53 15.53
C PRO A 48 7.43 -14.37 14.31
N ARG A 49 7.20 -15.66 14.57
CA ARG A 49 6.54 -16.55 13.63
C ARG A 49 5.04 -16.50 13.89
N LEU A 50 4.29 -16.11 12.87
CA LEU A 50 2.87 -15.82 12.94
C LEU A 50 2.01 -16.99 12.48
N ALA A 51 2.56 -17.93 11.69
CA ALA A 51 1.78 -19.01 11.07
C ALA A 51 0.92 -19.83 12.05
N LYS A 52 1.43 -20.10 13.27
CA LYS A 52 0.69 -20.86 14.30
C LYS A 52 -0.53 -20.12 14.87
N ARG A 53 -0.57 -18.80 14.75
CA ARG A 53 -1.64 -17.93 15.28
C ARG A 53 -2.36 -17.20 14.16
N TRP A 54 -2.08 -17.58 12.90
CA TRP A 54 -2.63 -16.92 11.73
C TRP A 54 -4.02 -17.47 11.43
N ASP A 55 -5.02 -16.63 11.64
CA ASP A 55 -6.44 -16.96 11.51
C ASP A 55 -6.99 -16.77 10.09
N LYS A 56 -6.10 -16.62 9.09
CA LYS A 56 -6.44 -16.35 7.68
C LYS A 56 -7.51 -15.24 7.55
N PRO A 57 -7.13 -14.00 7.87
CA PRO A 57 -8.06 -12.87 7.89
C PRO A 57 -8.45 -12.44 6.48
N THR A 58 -9.43 -11.54 6.42
CA THR A 58 -9.77 -10.76 5.23
C THR A 58 -9.29 -9.33 5.42
N PHE A 59 -8.80 -8.69 4.34
CA PHE A 59 -8.43 -7.28 4.37
C PHE A 59 -9.66 -6.39 4.63
N THR A 60 -9.50 -5.35 5.45
CA THR A 60 -10.58 -4.40 5.73
C THR A 60 -10.74 -3.38 4.62
N PHE A 61 -9.62 -2.93 4.03
CA PHE A 61 -9.61 -2.03 2.89
C PHE A 61 -9.05 -2.75 1.67
N GLN A 62 -9.90 -2.84 0.63
CA GLN A 62 -9.60 -3.47 -0.65
C GLN A 62 -10.11 -2.63 -1.84
N GLU A 63 -10.63 -1.45 -1.53
CA GLU A 63 -11.11 -0.50 -2.52
C GLU A 63 -9.90 0.04 -3.30
N ASN A 64 -10.02 0.11 -4.62
CA ASN A 64 -8.94 0.49 -5.56
C ASN A 64 -7.82 -0.55 -5.82
N VAL A 65 -7.77 -1.68 -5.10
CA VAL A 65 -6.77 -2.71 -5.41
C VAL A 65 -7.17 -3.46 -6.68
N ASN A 66 -6.33 -3.40 -7.71
CA ASN A 66 -6.61 -4.12 -8.96
C ASN A 66 -6.08 -5.56 -8.91
N PRO A 67 -6.80 -6.54 -9.49
CA PRO A 67 -6.43 -7.96 -9.46
C PRO A 67 -5.10 -8.28 -10.17
N PHE A 68 -4.65 -7.42 -11.09
CA PHE A 68 -3.33 -7.56 -11.72
C PHE A 68 -2.17 -7.11 -10.83
N ASN A 69 -2.44 -6.48 -9.68
CA ASN A 69 -1.40 -6.04 -8.75
C ASN A 69 -0.83 -7.26 -8.01
N ASP A 70 0.37 -7.68 -8.40
CA ASP A 70 1.05 -8.85 -7.83
C ASP A 70 1.76 -8.53 -6.50
N PHE A 71 1.96 -7.24 -6.19
CA PHE A 71 2.61 -6.76 -4.97
C PHE A 71 1.94 -5.50 -4.38
N PRO A 72 0.67 -5.59 -3.94
CA PRO A 72 -0.05 -4.44 -3.38
C PRO A 72 0.49 -3.96 -2.04
N CYS A 73 1.16 -4.85 -1.29
CA CYS A 73 1.43 -4.64 0.14
C CYS A 73 0.16 -4.40 0.97
N CYS A 74 0.36 -4.25 2.27
CA CYS A 74 -0.64 -3.76 3.21
C CYS A 74 -0.03 -2.59 3.99
N ASP A 75 -0.81 -1.51 4.16
CA ASP A 75 -0.40 -0.28 4.85
C ASP A 75 0.98 0.22 4.35
N PHE A 76 1.26 0.02 3.06
CA PHE A 76 2.54 0.29 2.39
C PHE A 76 3.80 -0.36 3.01
N HIS A 77 3.66 -1.25 3.98
CA HIS A 77 4.78 -1.75 4.79
C HIS A 77 4.85 -3.27 4.86
N VAL A 78 3.71 -3.93 4.95
CA VAL A 78 3.64 -5.39 5.00
C VAL A 78 3.70 -5.93 3.58
N PRO A 79 4.72 -6.73 3.20
CA PRO A 79 4.76 -7.33 1.88
C PRO A 79 3.57 -8.27 1.71
N VAL A 80 2.77 -8.03 0.66
CA VAL A 80 1.64 -8.88 0.30
C VAL A 80 1.82 -9.26 -1.16
N PHE A 81 1.74 -10.56 -1.43
CA PHE A 81 1.96 -11.14 -2.76
C PHE A 81 0.67 -11.76 -3.27
N SER A 82 0.35 -11.56 -4.54
CA SER A 82 -0.68 -12.36 -5.20
C SER A 82 -0.29 -13.84 -5.21
N ARG A 83 -1.26 -14.74 -5.35
CA ARG A 83 -0.96 -16.16 -5.59
C ARG A 83 0.00 -16.37 -6.76
N ARG A 84 -0.19 -15.64 -7.87
CA ARG A 84 0.67 -15.70 -9.05
C ARG A 84 2.11 -15.33 -8.71
N ALA A 85 2.31 -14.24 -7.95
CA ALA A 85 3.64 -13.84 -7.51
C ALA A 85 4.29 -14.91 -6.64
N VAL A 86 3.55 -15.43 -5.65
CA VAL A 86 4.05 -16.49 -4.78
C VAL A 86 4.46 -17.69 -5.61
N GLU A 87 3.63 -18.18 -6.54
CA GLU A 87 3.98 -19.32 -7.40
C GLU A 87 5.28 -19.10 -8.20
N ALA A 88 5.54 -17.87 -8.66
CA ALA A 88 6.75 -17.52 -9.42
C ALA A 88 8.04 -17.38 -8.58
N VAL A 89 7.92 -16.95 -7.31
CA VAL A 89 9.06 -16.68 -6.41
C VAL A 89 9.07 -17.50 -5.13
N ARG A 90 8.25 -18.55 -5.01
CA ARG A 90 8.08 -19.36 -3.79
C ARG A 90 9.42 -19.89 -3.25
N ASP A 91 10.26 -20.41 -4.15
CA ASP A 91 11.59 -20.93 -3.84
C ASP A 91 12.54 -19.88 -3.23
N LEU A 92 12.24 -18.58 -3.45
CA LEU A 92 12.98 -17.46 -2.91
C LEU A 92 12.33 -16.86 -1.65
N LEU A 93 11.05 -17.16 -1.38
CA LEU A 93 10.32 -16.63 -0.22
C LEU A 93 10.37 -17.60 0.97
N GLU A 94 10.02 -18.87 0.76
CA GLU A 94 9.86 -19.87 1.84
C GLU A 94 11.12 -20.10 2.69
N PRO A 95 12.36 -20.09 2.14
CA PRO A 95 13.55 -20.19 2.97
C PRO A 95 13.75 -18.98 3.91
N HIS A 96 13.06 -17.88 3.66
CA HIS A 96 13.34 -16.59 4.26
C HIS A 96 12.18 -15.97 5.04
N GLY A 97 11.04 -16.64 5.12
CA GLY A 97 9.87 -16.15 5.85
C GLY A 97 8.68 -17.09 5.83
N GLU A 98 7.55 -16.60 6.33
CA GLU A 98 6.27 -17.32 6.33
C GLU A 98 5.32 -16.67 5.32
N LEU A 99 4.71 -17.51 4.47
CA LEU A 99 3.63 -17.12 3.57
C LEU A 99 2.31 -17.32 4.31
N LEU A 100 1.69 -16.22 4.70
CA LEU A 100 0.49 -16.19 5.54
C LEU A 100 -0.73 -15.90 4.65
N PRO A 101 -1.62 -16.86 4.41
CA PRO A 101 -2.72 -16.68 3.46
C PRO A 101 -3.70 -15.62 3.96
N VAL A 102 -4.16 -14.75 3.06
CA VAL A 102 -5.17 -13.71 3.34
C VAL A 102 -6.22 -13.76 2.26
N ASP A 103 -7.49 -13.75 2.66
CA ASP A 103 -8.59 -13.70 1.71
C ASP A 103 -8.83 -12.26 1.24
N SER A 104 -9.06 -12.12 -0.06
CA SER A 104 -9.48 -10.87 -0.69
C SER A 104 -10.64 -11.16 -1.65
N LYS A 105 -11.41 -10.12 -2.00
CA LYS A 105 -12.47 -10.26 -3.03
C LYS A 105 -11.91 -10.59 -4.42
N PHE A 106 -10.61 -10.40 -4.63
CA PHE A 106 -9.88 -10.71 -5.86
C PHE A 106 -9.19 -12.09 -5.82
N GLY A 107 -9.37 -12.84 -4.74
CA GLY A 107 -8.83 -14.18 -4.56
C GLY A 107 -7.78 -14.26 -3.45
N LEU A 108 -6.93 -15.29 -3.54
CA LEU A 108 -5.96 -15.60 -2.49
C LEU A 108 -4.69 -14.76 -2.62
N TYR A 109 -4.35 -14.06 -1.56
CA TYR A 109 -3.08 -13.36 -1.38
C TYR A 109 -2.30 -13.94 -0.21
N TYR A 110 -1.04 -13.56 -0.08
CA TYR A 110 -0.17 -13.97 1.00
C TYR A 110 0.55 -12.76 1.60
N ALA A 111 0.26 -12.45 2.86
CA ALA A 111 1.12 -11.58 3.65
C ALA A 111 2.42 -12.35 3.95
N PHE A 112 3.57 -11.72 3.76
CA PHE A 112 4.87 -12.36 3.94
C PHE A 112 5.58 -11.82 5.16
N GLN A 113 5.78 -12.70 6.14
CA GLN A 113 6.56 -12.38 7.33
C GLN A 113 8.03 -12.76 7.10
N THR A 114 8.88 -11.78 6.81
CA THR A 114 10.31 -12.01 6.59
C THR A 114 11.00 -12.41 7.90
N THR A 115 11.46 -13.65 8.01
CA THR A 115 12.17 -14.18 9.20
C THR A 115 13.69 -14.11 9.08
N THR A 116 14.23 -13.89 7.88
CA THR A 116 15.68 -13.77 7.68
C THR A 116 16.18 -12.38 8.06
N LEU A 117 17.02 -12.33 9.09
CA LEU A 117 17.80 -11.15 9.47
C LEU A 117 19.24 -11.29 9.01
N ALA A 118 19.81 -10.20 8.51
CA ALA A 118 21.20 -10.10 8.11
C ALA A 118 21.99 -9.19 9.06
N PRO A 119 22.34 -9.64 10.27
CA PRO A 119 22.99 -8.78 11.25
C PRO A 119 24.41 -8.39 10.84
N GLY A 120 24.81 -7.16 11.17
CA GLY A 120 26.19 -6.69 11.05
C GLY A 120 26.69 -6.49 9.62
N ILE A 121 25.80 -6.53 8.61
CA ILE A 121 26.15 -6.19 7.22
C ILE A 121 26.17 -4.69 6.97
N LEU A 122 25.47 -3.90 7.78
CA LEU A 122 25.40 -2.44 7.67
C LEU A 122 26.60 -1.80 8.37
N ASP A 123 27.28 -0.89 7.69
CA ASP A 123 28.25 0.04 8.29
C ASP A 123 27.48 1.23 8.86
N THR A 124 27.06 1.10 10.13
CA THR A 124 26.24 2.10 10.83
C THR A 124 26.94 3.45 11.01
N LYS A 125 28.27 3.48 10.92
CA LYS A 125 29.07 4.72 11.03
C LYS A 125 29.05 5.52 9.73
N LYS A 126 28.99 4.84 8.58
CA LYS A 126 28.93 5.49 7.26
C LYS A 126 27.50 5.68 6.75
N THR A 127 26.56 4.87 7.22
CA THR A 127 25.13 4.98 6.87
C THR A 127 24.53 6.27 7.42
N SER A 128 23.81 7.01 6.57
CA SER A 128 23.10 8.23 6.96
C SER A 128 21.59 8.05 6.86
N GLY A 129 20.86 8.71 7.76
CA GLY A 129 19.41 8.57 7.89
C GLY A 129 18.88 9.19 9.17
N ILE A 130 17.56 9.08 9.34
CA ILE A 130 16.84 9.52 10.55
C ILE A 130 16.86 8.34 11.52
N ARG A 131 17.37 8.56 12.74
CA ARG A 131 17.39 7.57 13.81
C ARG A 131 16.13 7.71 14.67
N LEU A 132 15.77 6.64 15.39
CA LEU A 132 14.71 6.73 16.39
C LEU A 132 15.22 7.48 17.63
N ASP A 133 14.38 8.35 18.18
CA ASP A 133 14.72 9.18 19.34
C ASP A 133 14.92 8.33 20.60
N ASP A 134 14.08 7.32 20.80
CA ASP A 134 14.10 6.40 21.94
C ASP A 134 15.19 5.32 21.81
N ASN A 135 15.63 5.01 20.59
CA ASN A 135 16.69 4.05 20.35
C ASN A 135 17.55 4.38 19.12
N PRO A 136 18.64 5.15 19.30
CA PRO A 136 19.45 5.64 18.18
C PRO A 136 20.22 4.53 17.45
N ASN A 137 20.22 3.27 17.92
CA ASN A 137 20.78 2.16 17.14
C ASN A 137 19.94 1.80 15.92
N TYR A 138 18.68 2.25 15.87
CA TYR A 138 17.74 1.98 14.80
C TYR A 138 17.50 3.21 13.94
N PHE A 139 17.24 2.95 12.68
CA PHE A 139 16.82 3.96 11.71
C PHE A 139 15.30 3.91 11.54
N TYR A 140 14.68 5.10 11.64
CA TYR A 140 13.33 5.35 11.18
C TYR A 140 13.28 5.38 9.64
N ASP A 141 14.24 6.06 9.02
CA ASP A 141 14.50 5.98 7.59
C ASP A 141 16.00 6.09 7.31
N ILE A 142 16.44 5.48 6.22
CA ILE A 142 17.84 5.54 5.75
C ILE A 142 17.85 6.27 4.40
N SER A 143 18.61 7.36 4.34
CA SER A 143 18.83 8.11 3.11
C SER A 143 19.96 7.51 2.27
N GLN A 144 21.02 7.00 2.91
CA GLN A 144 22.15 6.35 2.23
C GLN A 144 22.62 5.10 2.97
N TYR A 145 22.52 3.95 2.29
CA TYR A 145 22.96 2.67 2.83
C TYR A 145 24.45 2.44 2.54
N HIS A 146 25.21 2.15 3.60
CA HIS A 146 26.58 1.67 3.45
C HIS A 146 26.69 0.26 4.01
N PHE A 147 26.98 -0.72 3.15
CA PHE A 147 27.18 -2.10 3.56
C PHE A 147 28.65 -2.51 3.56
N TYR A 148 29.03 -3.41 4.47
CA TYR A 148 30.29 -4.13 4.40
C TYR A 148 30.25 -5.14 3.25
N LYS A 149 30.88 -4.78 2.12
CA LYS A 149 30.89 -5.57 0.87
C LYS A 149 31.21 -7.06 1.07
N SER A 150 32.19 -7.39 1.92
CA SER A 150 32.56 -8.79 2.21
C SER A 150 31.43 -9.57 2.89
N LYS A 151 30.79 -8.98 3.91
CA LYS A 151 29.67 -9.59 4.64
C LYS A 151 28.39 -9.69 3.79
N LEU A 152 28.16 -8.68 2.96
CA LEU A 152 27.03 -8.69 2.04
C LEU A 152 27.18 -9.76 0.95
N LYS A 153 28.40 -9.99 0.44
CA LYS A 153 28.66 -11.08 -0.52
C LYS A 153 28.55 -12.47 0.09
N SER A 154 28.85 -12.62 1.39
CA SER A 154 28.66 -13.89 2.10
C SER A 154 27.19 -14.15 2.45
N GLN A 155 26.36 -13.10 2.51
CA GLN A 155 24.92 -13.22 2.63
C GLN A 155 24.34 -13.75 1.30
N LYS A 156 23.59 -14.84 1.37
CA LYS A 156 22.98 -15.51 0.21
C LYS A 156 21.46 -15.37 0.17
N ALA A 157 20.86 -14.70 1.15
CA ALA A 157 19.42 -14.53 1.23
C ALA A 157 18.87 -13.72 0.05
N ALA A 158 17.83 -14.25 -0.61
CA ALA A 158 17.18 -13.56 -1.73
C ALA A 158 16.35 -12.36 -1.26
N ILE A 159 15.78 -12.47 -0.06
CA ILE A 159 14.94 -11.48 0.63
C ILE A 159 15.27 -11.53 2.11
N PHE A 160 15.46 -10.36 2.74
CA PHE A 160 15.88 -10.27 4.14
C PHE A 160 15.57 -8.90 4.73
N ARG A 161 15.81 -8.74 6.02
CA ARG A 161 15.84 -7.44 6.72
C ARG A 161 17.18 -7.25 7.42
N ILE A 162 17.47 -6.02 7.80
CA ILE A 162 18.60 -5.70 8.67
C ILE A 162 18.08 -5.27 10.05
N PRO A 163 18.73 -5.68 11.15
CA PRO A 163 18.30 -5.31 12.49
C PRO A 163 18.16 -3.81 12.70
N GLU A 164 19.03 -3.01 12.06
CA GLU A 164 19.08 -1.56 12.22
C GLU A 164 17.95 -0.83 11.47
N HIS A 165 17.26 -1.49 10.53
CA HIS A 165 16.13 -0.92 9.80
C HIS A 165 15.03 -1.98 9.58
N PRO A 166 14.36 -2.39 10.68
CA PRO A 166 13.51 -3.57 10.69
C PRO A 166 12.25 -3.45 9.82
N SER A 167 11.75 -2.23 9.63
CA SER A 167 10.52 -1.95 8.88
C SER A 167 10.68 -2.09 7.37
N ARG A 168 11.90 -2.36 6.85
CA ARG A 168 12.18 -2.44 5.42
C ARG A 168 12.70 -3.81 5.03
N VAL A 169 12.06 -4.35 3.98
CA VAL A 169 12.51 -5.58 3.33
C VAL A 169 13.48 -5.23 2.20
N LEU A 170 14.60 -5.93 2.18
CA LEU A 170 15.66 -5.80 1.20
C LEU A 170 15.73 -7.06 0.33
N THR A 171 16.10 -6.88 -0.93
CA THR A 171 16.22 -7.96 -1.91
C THR A 171 17.48 -7.80 -2.75
N GLY A 172 18.03 -8.91 -3.25
CA GLY A 172 19.12 -8.91 -4.22
C GLY A 172 18.65 -9.12 -5.67
N ASP A 173 19.59 -9.05 -6.61
CA ASP A 173 19.34 -9.23 -8.06
C ASP A 173 18.56 -10.49 -8.40
N LYS A 174 18.87 -11.62 -7.75
CA LYS A 174 18.20 -12.91 -8.02
C LYS A 174 16.67 -12.81 -7.87
N PHE A 175 16.20 -12.11 -6.84
CA PHE A 175 14.77 -11.94 -6.59
C PHE A 175 14.15 -11.02 -7.65
N ARG A 176 14.76 -9.85 -7.88
CA ARG A 176 14.33 -8.88 -8.89
C ARG A 176 14.22 -9.53 -10.28
N SER A 177 15.26 -10.22 -10.73
CA SER A 177 15.28 -10.87 -12.04
C SER A 177 14.18 -11.94 -12.18
N ARG A 178 13.84 -12.66 -11.10
CA ARG A 178 12.72 -13.62 -11.14
C ARG A 178 11.38 -12.91 -11.27
N VAL A 179 11.18 -11.81 -10.56
CA VAL A 179 9.96 -10.99 -10.67
C VAL A 179 9.81 -10.42 -12.09
N GLU A 180 10.87 -9.82 -12.63
CA GLU A 180 10.86 -9.23 -13.98
C GLU A 180 10.65 -10.26 -15.09
N SER A 181 11.35 -11.41 -15.03
CA SER A 181 11.19 -12.49 -16.03
C SER A 181 9.80 -13.11 -16.05
N ASN A 182 9.08 -13.09 -14.93
CA ASN A 182 7.69 -13.55 -14.83
C ASN A 182 6.66 -12.43 -15.10
N LYS A 183 7.12 -11.23 -15.44
CA LYS A 183 6.27 -10.06 -15.75
C LYS A 183 5.27 -9.76 -14.62
N LEU A 184 5.70 -9.92 -13.37
CA LEU A 184 4.88 -9.60 -12.21
C LEU A 184 4.78 -8.08 -12.05
N LEU A 185 3.64 -7.58 -11.58
CA LEU A 185 3.34 -6.15 -11.51
C LEU A 185 3.27 -5.61 -10.07
N GLY A 186 3.32 -4.30 -9.88
CA GLY A 186 3.23 -3.66 -8.56
C GLY A 186 4.53 -3.61 -7.77
N PHE A 187 5.62 -4.16 -8.30
CA PHE A 187 6.94 -4.16 -7.67
C PHE A 187 7.71 -2.89 -8.01
N PHE A 188 8.18 -2.17 -6.99
CA PHE A 188 9.17 -1.11 -7.11
C PHE A 188 10.47 -1.54 -6.42
N PHE A 189 11.50 -1.81 -7.23
CA PHE A 189 12.84 -2.14 -6.76
C PHE A 189 13.68 -0.87 -6.65
N ASP A 190 13.65 -0.23 -5.49
CA ASP A 190 14.42 0.98 -5.23
C ASP A 190 15.90 0.63 -5.00
N PRO A 191 16.82 0.93 -5.94
CA PRO A 191 18.22 0.58 -5.79
C PRO A 191 18.85 1.43 -4.67
N ILE A 192 19.40 0.77 -3.65
CA ILE A 192 19.98 1.46 -2.49
C ILE A 192 21.50 1.29 -2.40
N TRP A 193 22.04 0.25 -3.00
CA TRP A 193 23.47 -0.04 -2.96
C TRP A 193 23.89 -0.96 -4.11
N SER A 194 25.13 -0.80 -4.58
CA SER A 194 25.77 -1.65 -5.57
C SER A 194 27.25 -1.91 -5.21
N ASP A 195 27.92 -2.78 -5.97
CA ASP A 195 29.37 -3.01 -5.81
C ASP A 195 30.22 -1.73 -5.94
N ASP A 196 29.68 -0.70 -6.61
CA ASP A 196 30.29 0.62 -6.81
C ASP A 196 29.95 1.61 -5.66
N GLY A 197 29.14 1.19 -4.68
CA GLY A 197 28.80 1.96 -3.48
C GLY A 197 27.31 2.27 -3.33
N CYS A 198 27.01 3.22 -2.45
CA CYS A 198 25.64 3.69 -2.20
C CYS A 198 25.06 4.32 -3.46
N VAL A 199 23.78 4.06 -3.71
CA VAL A 199 23.02 4.72 -4.78
C VAL A 199 22.36 5.97 -4.20
N ASP A 200 22.47 7.09 -4.90
CA ASP A 200 21.83 8.34 -4.49
C ASP A 200 20.33 8.28 -4.77
N ARG A 201 19.55 8.29 -3.69
CA ARG A 201 18.09 8.17 -3.69
C ARG A 201 17.40 9.35 -4.39
N ALA A 202 18.05 10.52 -4.45
CA ALA A 202 17.52 11.67 -5.20
C ALA A 202 17.40 11.40 -6.71
N LYS A 203 18.07 10.36 -7.21
CA LYS A 203 18.04 9.96 -8.62
C LYS A 203 16.95 8.92 -8.93
N THR A 204 16.40 8.23 -7.93
CA THR A 204 15.28 7.31 -8.13
C THR A 204 14.00 8.14 -8.28
N LYS A 205 13.71 8.56 -9.51
CA LYS A 205 12.51 9.35 -9.81
C LYS A 205 11.27 8.47 -9.62
N THR A 206 10.53 8.70 -8.54
CA THR A 206 9.09 8.42 -8.55
C THR A 206 8.44 9.33 -9.58
N ASN A 207 7.48 8.82 -10.33
CA ASN A 207 6.70 9.56 -11.31
C ASN A 207 5.59 10.38 -10.62
N GLN A 208 5.98 11.15 -9.60
CA GLN A 208 5.07 11.95 -8.78
C GLN A 208 4.19 12.87 -9.63
N LYS A 209 4.73 13.42 -10.74
CA LYS A 209 3.93 14.21 -11.69
C LYS A 209 2.80 13.42 -12.35
N GLN A 210 3.03 12.14 -12.67
CA GLN A 210 1.98 11.28 -13.22
C GLN A 210 0.93 10.98 -12.14
N PHE A 211 1.35 10.71 -10.91
CA PHE A 211 0.45 10.53 -9.77
C PHE A 211 -0.44 11.76 -9.57
N GLU A 212 0.17 12.94 -9.41
CA GLU A 212 -0.52 14.23 -9.24
C GLU A 212 -1.49 14.47 -10.39
N LYS A 213 -1.09 14.19 -11.63
CA LYS A 213 -1.97 14.30 -12.79
C LYS A 213 -3.16 13.34 -12.72
N SER A 214 -2.95 12.11 -12.24
CA SER A 214 -4.00 11.09 -12.10
C SER A 214 -5.04 11.43 -11.03
N GLN A 215 -4.67 12.30 -10.07
CA GLN A 215 -5.55 12.75 -8.98
C GLN A 215 -5.81 14.27 -9.02
N SER A 216 -5.58 14.90 -10.18
CA SER A 216 -5.62 16.37 -10.32
C SER A 216 -7.03 16.98 -10.21
N LYS A 217 -8.08 16.16 -10.27
CA LYS A 217 -9.48 16.57 -10.22
C LYS A 217 -10.27 15.63 -9.31
N THR A 218 -11.46 16.07 -8.90
CA THR A 218 -12.30 15.28 -7.99
C THR A 218 -13.75 15.25 -8.49
N LEU A 219 -14.36 14.07 -8.46
CA LEU A 219 -15.81 13.90 -8.54
C LEU A 219 -16.33 13.69 -7.12
N VAL A 220 -17.38 14.40 -6.71
CA VAL A 220 -17.90 14.34 -5.35
C VAL A 220 -19.38 13.95 -5.36
N LEU A 221 -19.71 12.87 -4.65
CA LEU A 221 -21.09 12.51 -4.35
C LEU A 221 -21.48 13.17 -3.04
N HIS A 222 -22.64 13.79 -2.97
CA HIS A 222 -23.15 14.42 -1.76
C HIS A 222 -24.48 13.78 -1.39
N CYS A 223 -24.61 13.32 -0.15
CA CYS A 223 -25.84 12.75 0.39
C CYS A 223 -26.24 13.51 1.66
N GLN A 224 -27.42 14.13 1.66
CA GLN A 224 -27.89 14.91 2.80
C GLN A 224 -28.27 13.98 3.95
N LEU A 225 -27.72 14.24 5.12
CA LEU A 225 -27.95 13.48 6.34
C LEU A 225 -29.25 13.92 7.01
N ALA A 226 -29.84 13.03 7.82
CA ALA A 226 -30.99 13.37 8.65
C ALA A 226 -30.65 14.33 9.81
N GLY A 227 -29.37 14.46 10.16
CA GLY A 227 -28.84 15.35 11.20
C GLY A 227 -27.40 15.76 10.87
N GLU A 228 -26.67 16.32 11.84
CA GLU A 228 -25.30 16.81 11.61
C GLU A 228 -24.26 15.69 11.35
N SER A 229 -24.58 14.45 11.72
CA SER A 229 -23.68 13.30 11.59
C SER A 229 -24.43 12.06 11.11
N PRO A 230 -23.78 11.16 10.35
CA PRO A 230 -24.44 10.00 9.78
C PRO A 230 -24.75 8.97 10.87
N THR A 231 -26.00 8.51 10.86
CA THR A 231 -26.44 7.35 11.64
C THR A 231 -25.76 6.06 11.17
N ASN A 232 -25.80 5.01 11.98
CA ASN A 232 -25.28 3.69 11.59
C ASN A 232 -25.93 3.15 10.31
N SER A 233 -27.24 3.42 10.10
CA SER A 233 -27.93 3.01 8.88
C SER A 233 -27.46 3.80 7.66
N GLU A 234 -27.16 5.09 7.80
CA GLU A 234 -26.63 5.93 6.73
C GLU A 234 -25.21 5.51 6.36
N ARG A 235 -24.33 5.30 7.36
CA ARG A 235 -22.97 4.77 7.14
C ARG A 235 -22.99 3.46 6.37
N LYS A 236 -23.85 2.52 6.75
CA LYS A 236 -23.97 1.23 6.05
C LYS A 236 -24.39 1.40 4.58
N LYS A 237 -25.33 2.30 4.29
CA LYS A 237 -25.76 2.59 2.91
C LYS A 237 -24.66 3.24 2.08
N ILE A 238 -23.91 4.18 2.68
CA ILE A 238 -22.77 4.83 2.03
C ILE A 238 -21.66 3.82 1.75
N ALA A 239 -21.34 2.94 2.71
CA ALA A 239 -20.39 1.84 2.49
C ALA A 239 -20.82 0.94 1.32
N MET A 240 -22.10 0.54 1.25
CA MET A 240 -22.61 -0.24 0.12
C MET A 240 -22.49 0.48 -1.23
N LEU A 241 -22.79 1.77 -1.28
CA LEU A 241 -22.61 2.59 -2.48
C LEU A 241 -21.13 2.66 -2.88
N ARG A 242 -20.25 2.86 -1.90
CA ARG A 242 -18.81 2.92 -2.08
C ARG A 242 -18.27 1.61 -2.64
N ASP A 243 -18.66 0.47 -2.07
CA ASP A 243 -18.29 -0.86 -2.56
C ASP A 243 -18.74 -1.07 -4.01
N THR A 244 -19.99 -0.67 -4.32
CA THR A 244 -20.55 -0.79 -5.68
C THR A 244 -19.78 0.06 -6.69
N ILE A 245 -19.41 1.29 -6.32
CA ILE A 245 -18.60 2.18 -7.15
C ILE A 245 -17.19 1.59 -7.30
N ALA A 246 -16.57 1.15 -6.21
CA ALA A 246 -15.24 0.56 -6.19
C ALA A 246 -15.18 -0.61 -7.19
N ASP A 247 -16.14 -1.53 -7.12
CA ASP A 247 -16.23 -2.69 -8.03
C ASP A 247 -16.40 -2.27 -9.49
N SER A 248 -17.06 -1.16 -9.75
CA SER A 248 -17.31 -0.66 -11.11
C SER A 248 -16.12 0.08 -11.73
N ILE A 249 -15.13 0.49 -10.92
CA ILE A 249 -13.91 1.19 -11.38
C ILE A 249 -12.65 0.31 -11.29
N ILE A 250 -12.77 -0.95 -10.84
CA ILE A 250 -11.67 -1.92 -10.88
C ILE A 250 -11.25 -2.17 -12.33
N LEU A 251 -9.95 -2.10 -12.55
CA LEU A 251 -9.32 -2.39 -13.83
C LEU A 251 -8.97 -3.87 -13.90
N SER A 252 -9.35 -4.54 -14.99
CA SER A 252 -9.02 -5.95 -15.18
C SER A 252 -7.58 -6.17 -15.66
N THR A 253 -7.06 -5.20 -16.42
CA THR A 253 -5.71 -5.23 -17.00
C THR A 253 -4.98 -3.89 -16.78
N PRO A 254 -3.63 -3.89 -16.72
CA PRO A 254 -2.86 -2.68 -16.46
C PRO A 254 -2.93 -1.64 -17.60
N ASP A 255 -3.31 -2.06 -18.79
CA ASP A 255 -3.40 -1.21 -20.00
C ASP A 255 -4.73 -0.46 -20.08
N GLU A 256 -5.72 -0.80 -19.25
CA GLU A 256 -6.98 -0.09 -19.19
C GLU A 256 -6.78 1.36 -18.71
N PRO A 257 -7.54 2.32 -19.28
CA PRO A 257 -7.42 3.71 -18.90
C PRO A 257 -7.92 3.91 -17.46
N PHE A 258 -7.05 4.42 -16.59
CA PHE A 258 -7.46 4.84 -15.25
C PHE A 258 -8.48 5.98 -15.32
N VAL A 259 -9.69 5.73 -14.81
CA VAL A 259 -10.78 6.71 -14.80
C VAL A 259 -10.92 7.45 -13.47
N GLY A 260 -10.46 6.86 -12.36
CA GLY A 260 -10.51 7.44 -11.02
C GLY A 260 -10.40 6.37 -9.93
N GLY A 261 -10.34 6.80 -8.68
CA GLY A 261 -10.33 5.95 -7.49
C GLY A 261 -11.20 6.55 -6.38
N LEU A 262 -11.25 5.88 -5.24
CA LEU A 262 -11.91 6.35 -4.01
C LEU A 262 -10.87 6.84 -3.01
N ALA A 263 -10.98 8.08 -2.54
CA ALA A 263 -10.08 8.63 -1.51
C ALA A 263 -10.64 8.48 -0.09
N GLY A 264 -11.97 8.52 0.06
CA GLY A 264 -12.62 8.41 1.36
C GLY A 264 -13.95 9.12 1.43
N GLU A 265 -14.42 9.31 2.66
CA GLU A 265 -15.66 10.00 2.98
C GLU A 265 -15.41 11.13 3.99
N GLU A 266 -16.09 12.25 3.78
CA GLU A 266 -16.08 13.40 4.70
C GLU A 266 -17.51 13.73 5.13
N THR A 267 -17.67 14.24 6.35
CA THR A 267 -18.95 14.76 6.84
C THR A 267 -18.81 16.26 7.04
N GLU A 268 -19.66 17.03 6.38
CA GLU A 268 -19.66 18.49 6.50
C GLU A 268 -21.09 19.03 6.44
N SER A 269 -21.48 19.85 7.42
CA SER A 269 -22.72 20.64 7.39
C SER A 269 -23.99 19.84 7.10
N GLY A 270 -24.13 18.65 7.71
CA GLY A 270 -25.28 17.77 7.49
C GLY A 270 -25.24 17.02 6.15
N TRP A 271 -24.08 16.92 5.52
CA TRP A 271 -23.84 16.09 4.33
C TRP A 271 -22.75 15.06 4.63
N ILE A 272 -22.90 13.87 4.06
CA ILE A 272 -21.79 12.95 3.86
C ILE A 272 -21.39 12.98 2.39
N ARG A 273 -20.09 13.06 2.14
CA ARG A 273 -19.54 13.16 0.79
C ARG A 273 -18.57 12.03 0.51
N ILE A 274 -18.63 11.47 -0.70
CA ILE A 274 -17.67 10.48 -1.20
C ILE A 274 -16.75 11.18 -2.19
N LEU A 275 -15.46 11.19 -1.89
CA LEU A 275 -14.42 11.85 -2.67
C LEU A 275 -13.78 10.87 -3.64
N MET A 276 -13.82 11.18 -4.93
CA MET A 276 -13.23 10.34 -5.98
C MET A 276 -12.19 11.12 -6.79
N PRO A 277 -10.88 10.99 -6.47
CA PRO A 277 -9.82 11.55 -7.30
C PRO A 277 -9.82 10.92 -8.68
N CYS A 278 -9.60 11.74 -9.71
CA CYS A 278 -9.55 11.29 -11.09
C CYS A 278 -8.78 12.26 -12.00
N PRO A 279 -8.28 11.78 -13.15
CA PRO A 279 -7.69 12.65 -14.16
C PRO A 279 -8.76 13.36 -15.00
N GLN A 280 -9.92 12.71 -15.18
CA GLN A 280 -10.96 13.11 -16.13
C GLN A 280 -12.36 12.85 -15.54
N PRO A 281 -12.93 13.82 -14.80
CA PRO A 281 -14.21 13.62 -14.10
C PRO A 281 -15.36 13.24 -15.02
N ASP A 282 -15.38 13.67 -16.29
CA ASP A 282 -16.42 13.27 -17.25
C ASP A 282 -16.39 11.78 -17.60
N LYS A 283 -15.21 11.15 -17.58
CA LYS A 283 -15.09 9.71 -17.80
C LYS A 283 -15.55 8.93 -16.58
N LEU A 284 -15.10 9.34 -15.39
CA LEU A 284 -15.55 8.73 -14.14
C LEU A 284 -17.07 8.90 -13.95
N LEU A 285 -17.60 10.07 -14.29
CA LEU A 285 -19.03 10.38 -14.22
C LEU A 285 -19.87 9.37 -15.02
N LYS A 286 -19.42 8.92 -16.20
CA LYS A 286 -20.15 7.93 -17.01
C LYS A 286 -20.32 6.59 -16.29
N VAL A 287 -19.38 6.22 -15.43
CA VAL A 287 -19.44 5.00 -14.61
C VAL A 287 -20.29 5.23 -13.37
N VAL A 288 -20.09 6.35 -12.68
CA VAL A 288 -20.67 6.61 -11.36
C VAL A 288 -22.13 7.07 -11.43
N LEU A 289 -22.51 7.87 -12.44
CA LEU A 289 -23.83 8.49 -12.52
C LEU A 289 -24.98 7.47 -12.51
N PRO A 290 -24.98 6.37 -13.30
CA PRO A 290 -26.07 5.39 -13.26
C PRO A 290 -26.22 4.72 -11.89
N LEU A 291 -25.09 4.41 -11.24
CA LEU A 291 -25.07 3.80 -9.89
C LEU A 291 -25.65 4.77 -8.85
N PHE A 292 -25.24 6.04 -8.93
CA PHE A 292 -25.69 7.06 -8.00
C PHE A 292 -27.17 7.43 -8.20
N GLN A 293 -27.68 7.38 -9.42
CA GLN A 293 -29.10 7.55 -9.71
C GLN A 293 -29.93 6.41 -9.12
N ALA A 294 -29.50 5.16 -9.30
CA ALA A 294 -30.18 3.98 -8.76
C ALA A 294 -30.12 3.87 -7.23
N PHE A 295 -29.12 4.49 -6.59
CA PHE A 295 -28.95 4.45 -5.14
C PHE A 295 -30.10 5.13 -4.39
N THR A 296 -30.80 4.40 -3.52
CA THR A 296 -31.92 4.98 -2.74
C THR A 296 -31.45 5.68 -1.48
N TRP A 297 -31.74 6.99 -1.38
CA TRP A 297 -31.40 7.83 -0.25
C TRP A 297 -32.62 8.65 0.20
N LYS A 298 -32.78 8.88 1.52
CA LYS A 298 -33.97 9.57 2.06
C LYS A 298 -33.87 11.09 1.90
N GLY A 299 -32.66 11.64 2.09
CA GLY A 299 -32.39 13.06 1.90
C GLY A 299 -32.11 13.40 0.44
N GLU A 300 -31.73 14.65 0.20
CA GLU A 300 -31.25 15.11 -1.10
C GLU A 300 -29.93 14.41 -1.49
N LYS A 301 -29.74 14.17 -2.79
CA LYS A 301 -28.49 13.62 -3.36
C LYS A 301 -27.98 14.58 -4.44
N LYS A 302 -26.74 15.04 -4.34
CA LYS A 302 -26.12 15.91 -5.35
C LYS A 302 -24.82 15.33 -5.87
N LEU A 303 -24.42 15.82 -7.02
CA LEU A 303 -23.18 15.43 -7.69
C LEU A 303 -22.45 16.67 -8.18
N SER A 304 -21.18 16.81 -7.82
CA SER A 304 -20.33 17.92 -8.27
C SER A 304 -18.98 17.44 -8.82
N LYS A 305 -18.34 18.33 -9.58
CA LYS A 305 -16.94 18.22 -10.01
C LYS A 305 -16.13 19.34 -9.40
N ARG A 306 -14.89 19.03 -9.06
CA ARG A 306 -13.82 19.97 -8.71
C ARG A 306 -12.70 19.85 -9.73
N ASN A 307 -12.18 20.99 -10.19
CA ASN A 307 -11.00 21.04 -11.08
C ASN A 307 -9.68 21.04 -10.32
N VAL A 308 -9.71 20.60 -9.07
CA VAL A 308 -8.57 20.50 -8.16
C VAL A 308 -8.60 19.15 -7.43
N PRO A 309 -7.48 18.71 -6.85
CA PRO A 309 -7.42 17.50 -6.03
C PRO A 309 -8.36 17.57 -4.81
N TYR A 310 -8.66 16.41 -4.23
CA TYR A 310 -9.65 16.32 -3.15
C TYR A 310 -9.18 16.94 -1.83
N TRP A 311 -7.87 17.10 -1.64
CA TRP A 311 -7.25 17.72 -0.47
C TRP A 311 -7.13 19.25 -0.59
N ASP A 312 -7.67 19.85 -1.65
CA ASP A 312 -7.69 21.29 -1.83
C ASP A 312 -9.04 21.85 -1.35
N ASP A 313 -9.02 22.47 -0.16
CA ASP A 313 -10.20 23.04 0.49
C ASP A 313 -10.70 24.34 -0.20
N SER A 314 -9.93 24.90 -1.13
CA SER A 314 -10.32 26.12 -1.87
C SER A 314 -11.26 25.85 -3.06
N ALA A 315 -11.67 24.59 -3.24
CA ALA A 315 -12.41 24.14 -4.40
C ALA A 315 -13.87 24.60 -4.43
N ASP A 316 -14.26 25.29 -5.50
CA ASP A 316 -15.68 25.48 -5.82
C ASP A 316 -16.28 24.21 -6.48
N ASP A 317 -17.45 23.81 -6.00
CA ASP A 317 -18.22 22.71 -6.56
C ASP A 317 -18.98 23.15 -7.82
N VAL A 318 -18.69 22.51 -8.96
CA VAL A 318 -19.50 22.64 -10.18
C VAL A 318 -20.56 21.55 -10.18
N TRP A 319 -21.80 21.93 -9.86
CA TRP A 319 -22.95 21.01 -9.74
C TRP A 319 -23.40 20.44 -11.09
N ILE A 320 -23.66 19.14 -11.13
CA ILE A 320 -24.06 18.37 -12.31
C ILE A 320 -25.48 17.83 -12.17
N MET A 321 -25.83 17.42 -10.96
CA MET A 321 -27.14 16.86 -10.60
C MET A 321 -27.56 17.48 -9.26
N GLN A 322 -28.83 17.91 -9.22
CA GLN A 322 -29.53 18.38 -8.04
C GLN A 322 -30.77 17.51 -7.83
#